data_AF-A0A1W5D8M5-F1
#
_entry.id   AF-A0A1W5D8M5-F1
#
_cell.length_a   1.000
_cell.length_b   1.000
_cell.length_c   1.000
_cell.angle_alpha   90.00
_cell.angle_beta   90.00
_cell.angle_gamma   90.00
#
_symmetry.space_group_name_H-M   'P 1'
#
loop_
_entity.id
_entity.type
_entity.pdbx_description
1 polymer ?
#
loop_
_entity_poly.entity_id
_entity_poly.type
_entity_poly.pdbx_seq_one_letter_code
_entity_poly.pdbx_strand_id
1 'polypeptide(L)'
;MKRLCLEYEIEPLTLTLLAKILKRSGLKDCQPTAGRLMIAASRLHDPGATLSLVHEAIRTSKLSHPDMIGPRTHLEILVKNDKDPAAMILLAQIREVQGRTDEALRLYEGAANANSDTYTGFEAVEYDIGESWAKVSRLRLGKGDLEGARAAIEKAAFEYDKPIAYYYLATDHQTQDPADYLRYLLKAAASGVIPAAQCLGMYYDMQWKQNVGISPGGKASIEGKVEVGSLSPKKHSSMSKEESEMNWLLATEWFTVAAEAGHHRSRISLAIILRSGESVQEGMDWLNREAFPANWTNGVAALKDNWWDHEIDMKWVDVDELQNWKP
;
A
#
# COMPACT_ATOMS: atom_id res chain seq x y z
N MET A 1 24.76 28.26 -14.74
CA MET A 1 23.70 27.62 -15.56
C MET A 1 22.76 28.62 -16.19
N LYS A 2 22.06 29.51 -15.44
CA LYS A 2 21.14 30.52 -16.02
C LYS A 2 21.74 31.34 -17.18
N ARG A 3 22.98 31.81 -17.02
CA ARG A 3 23.72 32.52 -18.09
C ARG A 3 23.95 31.66 -19.33
N LEU A 4 24.31 30.39 -19.14
CA LEU A 4 24.57 29.43 -20.21
C LEU A 4 23.27 29.05 -20.96
N CYS A 5 22.15 28.91 -20.25
CA CYS A 5 20.86 28.69 -20.90
C CYS A 5 20.43 29.88 -21.77
N LEU A 6 20.66 31.11 -21.30
CA LEU A 6 20.37 32.32 -22.06
C LEU A 6 21.31 32.50 -23.27
N GLU A 7 22.58 32.14 -23.11
CA GLU A 7 23.61 32.31 -24.15
C GLU A 7 23.48 31.30 -25.30
N TYR A 8 22.95 30.11 -25.02
CA TYR A 8 22.79 29.03 -26.01
C TYR A 8 21.32 28.68 -26.30
N GLU A 9 20.36 29.52 -25.90
CA GLU A 9 18.92 29.30 -26.09
C GLU A 9 18.43 27.93 -25.61
N ILE A 10 19.03 27.41 -24.53
CA ILE A 10 18.66 26.11 -23.97
C ILE A 10 17.43 26.30 -23.08
N GLU A 11 16.29 25.77 -23.53
CA GLU A 11 15.05 25.77 -22.76
C GLU A 11 15.18 24.97 -21.45
N PRO A 12 14.54 25.42 -20.35
CA PRO A 12 14.53 24.68 -19.07
C PRO A 12 14.03 23.24 -19.21
N LEU A 13 13.02 23.01 -20.06
CA LEU A 13 12.48 21.68 -20.37
C LEU A 13 13.56 20.73 -20.92
N THR A 14 14.46 21.23 -21.77
CA THR A 14 15.57 20.45 -22.33
C THR A 14 16.52 19.94 -21.24
N LEU A 15 16.76 20.76 -20.21
CA LEU A 15 17.56 20.34 -19.05
C LEU A 15 16.84 19.24 -18.26
N THR A 16 15.53 19.36 -18.08
CA THR A 16 14.69 18.36 -17.39
C THR A 16 14.72 17.02 -18.13
N LEU A 17 14.52 17.04 -19.44
CA LEU A 17 14.56 15.83 -20.27
C LEU A 17 15.94 15.17 -20.23
N LEU A 18 17.02 15.95 -20.38
CA LEU A 18 18.38 15.44 -20.30
C LEU A 18 18.67 14.83 -18.91
N ALA A 19 18.24 15.48 -17.84
CA ALA A 19 18.39 14.96 -16.48
C ALA A 19 17.63 13.64 -16.30
N LYS A 20 16.40 13.52 -16.82
CA LYS A 20 15.63 12.26 -16.79
C LYS A 20 16.33 11.15 -17.56
N ILE A 21 16.89 11.43 -18.75
CA ILE A 21 17.64 10.46 -19.56
C ILE A 21 18.89 9.98 -18.81
N LEU A 22 19.69 10.91 -18.26
CA LEU A 22 20.90 10.58 -17.51
C LEU A 22 20.60 9.79 -16.23
N LYS A 23 19.46 10.03 -15.57
CA LYS A 23 19.05 9.20 -14.43
C LYS A 23 18.71 7.77 -14.88
N ARG A 24 17.97 7.63 -15.98
CA ARG A 24 17.54 6.33 -16.54
C ARG A 24 18.68 5.48 -17.08
N SER A 25 19.78 6.08 -17.53
CA SER A 25 20.93 5.32 -18.04
C SER A 25 21.61 4.47 -16.97
N GLY A 26 21.35 4.71 -15.67
CA GLY A 26 21.89 3.92 -14.56
C GLY A 26 23.39 4.09 -14.32
N LEU A 27 24.08 4.93 -15.10
CA LEU A 27 25.51 5.21 -14.96
C LEU A 27 25.74 6.02 -13.68
N LYS A 28 26.46 5.45 -12.70
CA LYS A 28 26.72 6.09 -11.40
C LYS A 28 27.40 7.45 -11.54
N ASP A 29 28.30 7.59 -12.51
CA ASP A 29 29.04 8.84 -12.76
C ASP A 29 28.14 9.97 -13.28
N CYS A 30 27.01 9.62 -13.90
CA CYS A 30 26.06 10.58 -14.45
C CYS A 30 25.02 11.06 -13.42
N GLN A 31 24.81 10.33 -12.32
CA GLN A 31 23.78 10.64 -11.33
C GLN A 31 23.97 12.01 -10.66
N PRO A 32 25.18 12.42 -10.21
CA PRO A 32 25.39 13.73 -9.63
C PRO A 32 25.10 14.86 -10.63
N THR A 33 25.50 14.67 -11.89
CA THR A 33 25.28 15.63 -12.98
C THR A 33 23.78 15.76 -13.27
N ALA A 34 23.07 14.64 -13.37
CA ALA A 34 21.63 14.63 -13.58
C ALA A 34 20.87 15.35 -12.44
N GLY A 35 21.27 15.14 -11.18
CA GLY A 35 20.72 15.86 -10.03
C GLY A 35 20.94 17.37 -10.12
N ARG A 36 22.14 17.81 -10.49
CA ARG A 36 22.47 19.24 -10.66
C ARG A 36 21.68 19.88 -11.80
N LEU A 37 21.52 19.18 -12.94
CA LEU A 37 20.72 19.65 -14.06
C LEU A 37 19.25 19.82 -13.65
N MET A 38 18.70 18.87 -12.90
CA MET A 38 17.33 18.94 -12.40
C MET A 38 17.13 20.13 -11.45
N ILE A 39 18.06 20.35 -10.51
CA ILE A 39 18.00 21.52 -9.60
C ILE A 39 18.10 22.82 -10.39
N ALA A 40 18.96 22.88 -11.41
CA ALA A 40 19.08 24.05 -12.27
C ALA A 40 17.79 24.33 -13.05
N ALA A 41 17.16 23.31 -13.63
CA ALA A 41 15.89 23.43 -14.34
C ALA A 41 14.76 23.92 -13.41
N SER A 42 14.66 23.36 -12.20
CA SER A 42 13.69 23.83 -11.20
C SER A 42 13.92 25.29 -10.78
N ARG A 43 15.19 25.72 -10.61
CA ARG A 43 15.54 27.13 -10.35
C ARG A 43 15.23 28.07 -11.52
N LEU A 44 15.07 27.53 -12.73
CA LEU A 44 14.61 28.24 -13.92
C LEU A 44 13.09 28.17 -14.07
N HIS A 45 12.37 27.73 -13.03
CA HIS A 45 10.92 27.61 -12.99
C HIS A 45 10.34 26.56 -13.96
N ASP A 46 11.10 25.51 -14.25
CA ASP A 46 10.54 24.34 -14.95
C ASP A 46 9.63 23.52 -13.99
N PRO A 47 8.34 23.31 -14.32
CA PRO A 47 7.42 22.55 -13.49
C PRO A 47 7.84 21.09 -13.34
N GLY A 48 8.14 20.41 -14.45
CA GLY A 48 8.49 18.98 -14.47
C GLY A 48 9.71 18.65 -13.61
N ALA A 49 10.75 19.49 -13.64
CA ALA A 49 11.91 19.33 -12.75
C ALA A 49 11.57 19.50 -11.28
N THR A 50 10.68 20.45 -10.98
CA THR A 50 10.25 20.74 -9.62
C THR A 50 9.45 19.58 -9.04
N LEU A 51 8.48 19.07 -9.80
CA LEU A 51 7.67 17.91 -9.43
C LEU A 51 8.57 16.68 -9.19
N SER A 52 9.45 16.34 -10.14
CA SER A 52 10.34 15.18 -10.01
C SER A 52 11.29 15.28 -8.81
N LEU A 53 11.86 16.46 -8.52
CA LEU A 53 12.74 16.64 -7.35
C LEU A 53 11.98 16.47 -6.04
N VAL A 54 10.80 17.08 -5.94
CA VAL A 54 9.98 16.99 -4.73
C VAL A 54 9.51 15.56 -4.51
N HIS A 55 9.03 14.89 -5.55
CA HIS A 55 8.60 13.49 -5.49
C HIS A 55 9.74 12.58 -4.98
N GLU A 56 10.94 12.72 -5.53
CA GLU A 56 12.12 11.97 -5.08
C GLU A 56 12.51 12.32 -3.63
N ALA A 57 12.42 13.59 -3.24
CA ALA A 57 12.72 14.04 -1.89
C ALA A 57 11.73 13.48 -0.85
N ILE A 58 10.45 13.32 -1.20
CA ILE A 58 9.44 12.64 -0.36
C ILE A 58 9.84 11.18 -0.19
N ARG A 59 10.05 10.45 -1.30
CA ARG A 59 10.40 9.02 -1.28
C ARG A 59 11.68 8.71 -0.51
N THR A 60 12.67 9.60 -0.59
CA THR A 60 13.97 9.42 0.08
C THR A 60 14.05 10.11 1.45
N SER A 61 12.96 10.71 1.94
CA SER A 61 12.91 11.47 3.20
C SER A 61 13.94 12.62 3.28
N LYS A 62 14.24 13.27 2.16
CA LYS A 62 15.23 14.36 2.03
C LYS A 62 14.58 15.74 1.87
N LEU A 63 13.31 15.90 2.22
CA LEU A 63 12.57 17.17 2.14
C LEU A 63 13.20 18.35 2.91
N SER A 64 13.97 18.05 3.95
CA SER A 64 14.66 19.05 4.78
C SER A 64 16.02 19.49 4.22
N HIS A 65 16.49 18.89 3.13
CA HIS A 65 17.78 19.23 2.53
C HIS A 65 17.76 20.69 2.01
N PRO A 66 18.85 21.49 2.18
CA PRO A 66 18.88 22.89 1.76
C PRO A 66 18.56 23.11 0.28
N ASP A 67 18.96 22.18 -0.59
CA ASP A 67 18.65 22.27 -2.03
C ASP A 67 17.14 22.19 -2.34
N MET A 68 16.32 21.71 -1.40
CA MET A 68 14.88 21.59 -1.57
C MET A 68 14.11 22.88 -1.26
N ILE A 69 14.76 23.92 -0.74
CA ILE A 69 14.09 25.21 -0.46
C ILE A 69 13.51 25.80 -1.75
N GLY A 70 14.33 25.90 -2.81
CA GLY A 70 13.91 26.45 -4.10
C GLY A 70 12.75 25.68 -4.75
N PRO A 71 12.89 24.36 -4.98
CA PRO A 71 11.81 23.54 -5.54
C PRO A 71 10.53 23.57 -4.70
N ARG A 72 10.61 23.58 -3.36
CA ARG A 72 9.42 23.69 -2.51
C ARG A 72 8.71 25.03 -2.66
N THR A 73 9.46 26.14 -2.72
CA THR A 73 8.87 27.46 -2.97
C THR A 73 8.23 27.50 -4.35
N HIS A 74 8.88 26.92 -5.36
CA HIS A 74 8.31 26.87 -6.70
C HIS A 74 7.04 26.00 -6.76
N LEU A 75 7.00 24.87 -6.06
CA LEU A 75 5.81 24.02 -5.93
C LEU A 75 4.61 24.81 -5.38
N GLU A 76 4.82 25.64 -4.36
CA GLU A 76 3.75 26.49 -3.82
C GLU A 76 3.25 27.53 -4.83
N ILE A 77 4.11 28.01 -5.73
CA ILE A 77 3.73 28.94 -6.80
C ILE A 77 2.88 28.20 -7.85
N LEU A 78 3.28 27.01 -8.28
CA LEU A 78 2.53 26.17 -9.22
C LEU A 78 1.11 25.89 -8.72
N VAL A 79 0.95 25.59 -7.42
CA VAL A 79 -0.36 25.39 -6.82
C VAL A 79 -1.21 26.67 -6.81
N LYS A 80 -0.60 27.82 -6.49
CA LYS A 80 -1.33 29.10 -6.37
C LYS A 80 -1.76 29.67 -7.71
N ASN A 81 -0.89 29.61 -8.71
CA ASN A 81 -1.07 30.32 -9.97
C ASN A 81 -1.67 29.41 -11.05
N ASP A 82 -1.11 28.22 -11.20
CA ASP A 82 -1.41 27.34 -12.34
C ASP A 82 -2.45 26.28 -11.98
N LYS A 83 -2.73 26.12 -10.67
CA LYS A 83 -3.61 25.09 -10.12
C LYS A 83 -3.24 23.68 -10.64
N ASP A 84 -1.94 23.44 -10.80
CA ASP A 84 -1.43 22.19 -11.33
C ASP A 84 -1.79 21.00 -10.40
N PRO A 85 -2.48 19.96 -10.90
CA PRO A 85 -2.94 18.84 -10.07
C PRO A 85 -1.79 18.05 -9.43
N ALA A 86 -0.68 17.82 -10.14
CA ALA A 86 0.47 17.12 -9.57
C ALA A 86 1.15 17.94 -8.47
N ALA A 87 1.27 19.24 -8.67
CA ALA A 87 1.81 20.14 -7.66
C ALA A 87 0.93 20.12 -6.40
N MET A 88 -0.40 20.08 -6.56
CA MET A 88 -1.33 19.94 -5.45
C MET A 88 -1.15 18.61 -4.71
N ILE A 89 -1.02 17.48 -5.43
CA ILE A 89 -0.79 16.15 -4.84
C ILE A 89 0.49 16.13 -4.02
N LEU A 90 1.62 16.58 -4.60
CA LEU A 90 2.90 16.59 -3.91
C LEU A 90 2.90 17.54 -2.72
N LEU A 91 2.26 18.70 -2.84
CA LEU A 91 2.12 19.61 -1.72
C LEU A 91 1.25 19.00 -0.62
N ALA A 92 0.16 18.30 -0.97
CA ALA A 92 -0.71 17.62 -0.01
C ALA A 92 0.06 16.55 0.79
N GLN A 93 0.88 15.73 0.12
CA GLN A 93 1.75 14.75 0.78
C GLN A 93 2.70 15.41 1.78
N ILE A 94 3.30 16.55 1.42
CA ILE A 94 4.15 17.32 2.36
C ILE A 94 3.34 17.82 3.57
N ARG A 95 2.10 18.29 3.35
CA ARG A 95 1.22 18.77 4.44
C ARG A 95 0.80 17.63 5.36
N GLU A 96 0.53 16.43 4.83
CA GLU A 96 0.25 15.24 5.65
C GLU A 96 1.43 14.90 6.57
N VAL A 97 2.66 14.85 6.03
CA VAL A 97 3.87 14.59 6.83
C VAL A 97 4.06 15.64 7.94
N GLN A 98 3.57 16.86 7.73
CA GLN A 98 3.61 17.94 8.71
C GLN A 98 2.42 17.95 9.69
N GLY A 99 1.51 16.97 9.59
CA GLY A 99 0.29 16.91 10.42
C GLY A 99 -0.77 17.94 10.06
N ARG A 100 -0.65 18.61 8.90
CA ARG A 100 -1.57 19.67 8.45
C ARG A 100 -2.69 19.08 7.60
N THR A 101 -3.48 18.22 8.22
CA THR A 101 -4.53 17.38 7.60
C THR A 101 -5.57 18.19 6.82
N ASP A 102 -5.99 19.36 7.33
CA ASP A 102 -6.97 20.22 6.66
C ASP A 102 -6.45 20.89 5.39
N GLU A 103 -5.16 21.26 5.38
CA GLU A 103 -4.51 21.78 4.17
C GLU A 103 -4.32 20.65 3.14
N ALA A 104 -3.87 19.48 3.59
CA ALA A 104 -3.70 18.31 2.73
C ALA A 104 -5.02 17.91 2.05
N LEU A 105 -6.12 17.83 2.81
CA LEU A 105 -7.43 17.46 2.28
C LEU A 105 -7.88 18.40 1.17
N ARG A 106 -7.78 19.73 1.38
CA ARG A 106 -8.14 20.72 0.37
C ARG A 106 -7.31 20.61 -0.91
N LEU A 107 -6.02 20.30 -0.78
CA LEU A 107 -5.13 20.12 -1.92
C LEU A 107 -5.47 18.84 -2.70
N TYR A 108 -5.71 17.73 -2.01
CA TYR A 108 -6.15 16.50 -2.69
C TYR A 108 -7.51 16.66 -3.36
N GLU A 109 -8.48 17.31 -2.72
CA GLU A 109 -9.77 17.62 -3.35
C GLU A 109 -9.61 18.54 -4.56
N GLY A 110 -8.72 19.54 -4.48
CA GLY A 110 -8.39 20.41 -5.61
C GLY A 110 -7.82 19.63 -6.79
N ALA A 111 -6.87 18.73 -6.54
CA ALA A 111 -6.28 17.88 -7.57
C ALA A 111 -7.30 16.87 -8.14
N ALA A 112 -8.10 16.27 -7.27
CA ALA A 112 -9.05 15.21 -7.61
C ALA A 112 -10.24 15.73 -8.45
N ASN A 113 -10.57 17.02 -8.30
CA ASN A 113 -11.59 17.71 -9.09
C ASN A 113 -11.02 18.43 -10.32
N ALA A 114 -9.71 18.38 -10.54
CA ALA A 114 -9.13 18.94 -11.76
C ALA A 114 -9.56 18.11 -12.97
N ASN A 115 -9.83 18.77 -14.09
CA ASN A 115 -10.39 18.12 -15.28
C ASN A 115 -9.38 17.13 -15.87
N SER A 116 -9.63 15.83 -15.74
CA SER A 116 -8.74 14.75 -16.18
C SER A 116 -8.36 14.83 -17.66
N ASP A 117 -9.22 15.42 -18.48
CA ASP A 117 -9.03 15.55 -19.93
C ASP A 117 -7.86 16.50 -20.29
N THR A 118 -7.52 17.42 -19.40
CA THR A 118 -6.35 18.33 -19.58
C THR A 118 -5.03 17.71 -19.13
N TYR A 119 -5.09 16.57 -18.44
CA TYR A 119 -3.95 15.92 -17.82
C TYR A 119 -3.55 14.68 -18.63
N THR A 120 -3.16 14.90 -19.89
CA THR A 120 -2.75 13.84 -20.82
C THR A 120 -1.27 14.00 -21.18
N GLY A 121 -0.39 13.33 -20.42
CA GLY A 121 1.05 13.39 -20.65
C GLY A 121 1.86 12.44 -19.75
N PHE A 122 3.19 12.40 -19.96
CA PHE A 122 4.11 11.58 -19.16
C PHE A 122 4.01 11.86 -17.64
N GLU A 123 3.64 13.09 -17.27
CA GLU A 123 3.44 13.52 -15.87
C GLU A 123 2.13 12.96 -15.27
N ALA A 124 1.12 12.66 -16.11
CA ALA A 124 -0.14 12.07 -15.66
C ALA A 124 -0.04 10.62 -15.19
N VAL A 125 0.99 9.92 -15.65
CA VAL A 125 1.32 8.56 -15.19
C VAL A 125 2.08 8.59 -13.87
N GLU A 126 2.80 9.68 -13.57
CA GLU A 126 3.61 9.81 -12.34
C GLU A 126 2.80 10.34 -11.15
N TYR A 127 1.69 11.08 -11.40
CA TYR A 127 0.87 11.70 -10.36
C TYR A 127 -0.61 11.35 -10.53
N ASP A 128 -1.06 10.39 -9.73
CA ASP A 128 -2.31 9.68 -9.93
C ASP A 128 -3.53 10.37 -9.27
N ILE A 129 -4.40 10.94 -10.11
CA ILE A 129 -5.66 11.58 -9.69
C ILE A 129 -6.56 10.58 -8.92
N GLY A 130 -6.59 9.31 -9.31
CA GLY A 130 -7.40 8.32 -8.59
C GLY A 130 -6.83 8.01 -7.21
N GLU A 131 -5.50 8.02 -7.04
CA GLU A 131 -4.88 7.89 -5.72
C GLU A 131 -5.25 9.08 -4.81
N SER A 132 -5.41 10.27 -5.40
CA SER A 132 -5.89 11.45 -4.66
C SER A 132 -7.29 11.24 -4.09
N TRP A 133 -8.22 10.65 -4.85
CA TRP A 133 -9.55 10.30 -4.34
C TRP A 133 -9.48 9.29 -3.18
N ALA A 134 -8.58 8.31 -3.23
CA ALA A 134 -8.35 7.40 -2.11
C ALA A 134 -7.80 8.12 -0.87
N LYS A 135 -6.91 9.11 -1.05
CA LYS A 135 -6.42 9.97 0.04
C LYS A 135 -7.51 10.85 0.63
N VAL A 136 -8.33 11.50 -0.20
CA VAL A 136 -9.51 12.28 0.24
C VAL A 136 -10.41 11.43 1.12
N SER A 137 -10.71 10.19 0.69
CA SER A 137 -11.52 9.26 1.47
C SER A 137 -10.96 9.04 2.88
N ARG A 138 -9.67 8.66 2.97
CA ARG A 138 -9.01 8.38 4.25
C ARG A 138 -8.99 9.58 5.18
N LEU A 139 -8.74 10.77 4.64
CA LEU A 139 -8.72 12.02 5.41
C LEU A 139 -10.12 12.40 5.90
N ARG A 140 -11.17 12.24 5.08
CA ARG A 140 -12.57 12.47 5.48
C ARG A 140 -13.02 11.48 6.55
N LEU A 141 -12.64 10.20 6.41
CA LEU A 141 -12.92 9.16 7.40
C LEU A 141 -12.30 9.52 8.75
N GLY A 142 -11.05 10.00 8.78
CA GLY A 142 -10.39 10.48 9.99
C GLY A 142 -11.08 11.67 10.67
N LYS A 143 -11.86 12.45 9.91
CA LYS A 143 -12.67 13.58 10.41
C LYS A 143 -14.09 13.18 10.79
N GLY A 144 -14.47 11.91 10.61
CA GLY A 144 -15.82 11.40 10.87
C GLY A 144 -16.83 11.66 9.75
N ASP A 145 -16.40 12.18 8.59
CA ASP A 145 -17.25 12.34 7.41
C ASP A 145 -17.34 11.00 6.65
N LEU A 146 -18.21 10.12 7.12
CA LEU A 146 -18.38 8.76 6.57
C LEU A 146 -18.94 8.79 5.14
N GLU A 147 -19.94 9.61 4.88
CA GLU A 147 -20.58 9.70 3.56
C GLU A 147 -19.62 10.27 2.52
N GLY A 148 -18.93 11.38 2.86
CA GLY A 148 -17.96 11.99 1.98
C GLY A 148 -16.73 11.11 1.78
N ALA A 149 -16.33 10.32 2.78
CA ALA A 149 -15.26 9.34 2.64
C ALA A 149 -15.64 8.21 1.68
N ARG A 150 -16.87 7.71 1.78
CA ARG A 150 -17.37 6.63 0.94
C ARG A 150 -17.53 7.08 -0.52
N ALA A 151 -18.14 8.24 -0.77
CA ALA A 151 -18.26 8.76 -2.13
C ALA A 151 -16.89 8.93 -2.81
N ALA A 152 -15.88 9.40 -2.07
CA ALA A 152 -14.52 9.54 -2.57
C ALA A 152 -13.88 8.17 -2.90
N ILE A 153 -14.11 7.13 -2.09
CA ILE A 153 -13.49 5.82 -2.33
C ILE A 153 -14.17 5.02 -3.44
N GLU A 154 -15.48 5.16 -3.57
CA GLU A 154 -16.23 4.60 -4.70
C GLU A 154 -15.77 5.23 -6.02
N LYS A 155 -15.52 6.54 -6.03
CA LYS A 155 -14.95 7.22 -7.20
C LYS A 155 -13.54 6.70 -7.53
N ALA A 156 -12.66 6.60 -6.54
CA ALA A 156 -11.32 6.03 -6.72
C ALA A 156 -11.36 4.58 -7.28
N ALA A 157 -12.30 3.77 -6.78
CA ALA A 157 -12.43 2.36 -7.18
C ALA A 157 -13.09 2.21 -8.55
N PHE A 158 -14.27 2.79 -8.77
CA PHE A 158 -15.10 2.49 -9.93
C PHE A 158 -14.83 3.37 -11.14
N GLU A 159 -14.43 4.63 -10.94
CA GLU A 159 -14.10 5.53 -12.06
C GLU A 159 -12.62 5.43 -12.45
N TYR A 160 -11.71 5.37 -11.46
CA TYR A 160 -10.26 5.38 -11.70
C TYR A 160 -9.58 4.02 -11.54
N ASP A 161 -10.34 2.98 -11.23
CA ASP A 161 -9.87 1.60 -11.10
C ASP A 161 -8.69 1.39 -10.13
N LYS A 162 -8.67 2.13 -9.02
CA LYS A 162 -7.54 2.07 -8.09
C LYS A 162 -7.58 0.81 -7.23
N PRO A 163 -6.55 -0.06 -7.28
CA PRO A 163 -6.53 -1.31 -6.51
C PRO A 163 -6.70 -1.12 -5.01
N ILE A 164 -6.03 -0.11 -4.45
CA ILE A 164 -6.10 0.19 -3.01
C ILE A 164 -7.51 0.63 -2.57
N ALA A 165 -8.30 1.20 -3.49
CA ALA A 165 -9.66 1.63 -3.20
C ALA A 165 -10.62 0.45 -3.06
N TYR A 166 -10.45 -0.60 -3.86
CA TYR A 166 -11.18 -1.85 -3.68
C TYR A 166 -10.88 -2.50 -2.32
N TYR A 167 -9.63 -2.49 -1.87
CA TYR A 167 -9.29 -2.96 -0.53
C TYR A 167 -10.04 -2.17 0.55
N TYR A 168 -10.04 -0.84 0.48
CA TYR A 168 -10.75 -0.02 1.45
C TYR A 168 -12.27 -0.24 1.43
N LEU A 169 -12.89 -0.38 0.25
CA LEU A 169 -14.30 -0.75 0.12
C LEU A 169 -14.59 -2.10 0.76
N ALA A 170 -13.77 -3.12 0.52
CA ALA A 170 -13.94 -4.43 1.15
C ALA A 170 -13.88 -4.36 2.69
N THR A 171 -13.03 -3.48 3.23
CA THR A 171 -12.90 -3.29 4.68
C THR A 171 -13.92 -2.32 5.28
N ASP A 172 -14.77 -1.69 4.47
CA ASP A 172 -15.83 -0.83 4.97
C ASP A 172 -16.93 -1.69 5.62
N HIS A 173 -17.40 -1.29 6.80
CA HIS A 173 -18.47 -1.98 7.52
C HIS A 173 -19.82 -1.91 6.79
N GLN A 174 -19.92 -1.01 5.80
CA GLN A 174 -21.10 -0.89 4.94
C GLN A 174 -21.12 -1.91 3.79
N THR A 175 -20.02 -2.65 3.55
CA THR A 175 -20.00 -3.74 2.57
C THR A 175 -20.72 -4.95 3.15
N GLN A 176 -22.01 -5.04 2.86
CA GLN A 176 -22.91 -6.05 3.43
C GLN A 176 -22.93 -7.35 2.62
N ASP A 177 -22.60 -7.30 1.33
CA ASP A 177 -22.62 -8.49 0.47
C ASP A 177 -21.25 -9.22 0.53
N PRO A 178 -21.22 -10.48 1.01
CA PRO A 178 -20.00 -11.29 1.01
C PRO A 178 -19.40 -11.47 -0.40
N ALA A 179 -20.20 -11.44 -1.46
CA ALA A 179 -19.73 -11.55 -2.83
C ALA A 179 -18.94 -10.31 -3.26
N ASP A 180 -19.42 -9.12 -2.88
CA ASP A 180 -18.71 -7.86 -3.15
C ASP A 180 -17.42 -7.78 -2.36
N TYR A 181 -17.43 -8.21 -1.09
CA TYR A 181 -16.23 -8.32 -0.27
C TYR A 181 -15.13 -9.13 -0.96
N LEU A 182 -15.43 -10.37 -1.37
CA LEU A 182 -14.45 -11.23 -2.04
C LEU A 182 -14.02 -10.66 -3.39
N ARG A 183 -14.96 -10.16 -4.18
CA ARG A 183 -14.67 -9.57 -5.50
C ARG A 183 -13.69 -8.40 -5.39
N TYR A 184 -13.90 -7.51 -4.42
CA TYR A 184 -13.03 -6.37 -4.20
C TYR A 184 -11.66 -6.78 -3.69
N LEU A 185 -11.59 -7.71 -2.73
CA LEU A 185 -10.31 -8.24 -2.26
C LEU A 185 -9.52 -8.91 -3.37
N LEU A 186 -10.15 -9.75 -4.19
CA LEU A 186 -9.51 -10.42 -5.33
C LEU A 186 -8.93 -9.39 -6.29
N LYS A 187 -9.68 -8.35 -6.62
CA LYS A 187 -9.23 -7.29 -7.52
C LYS A 187 -8.02 -6.52 -6.97
N ALA A 188 -8.08 -6.15 -5.69
CA ALA A 188 -6.99 -5.47 -5.01
C ALA A 188 -5.74 -6.35 -4.89
N ALA A 189 -5.90 -7.60 -4.46
CA ALA A 189 -4.81 -8.54 -4.24
C ALA A 189 -4.13 -8.95 -5.55
N ALA A 190 -4.90 -9.23 -6.60
CA ALA A 190 -4.36 -9.52 -7.94
C ALA A 190 -3.56 -8.35 -8.54
N SER A 191 -3.82 -7.13 -8.05
CA SER A 191 -3.10 -5.92 -8.43
C SER A 191 -1.96 -5.57 -7.45
N GLY A 192 -1.59 -6.50 -6.56
CA GLY A 192 -0.44 -6.38 -5.65
C GLY A 192 -0.72 -5.65 -4.33
N VAL A 193 -1.98 -5.41 -3.96
CA VAL A 193 -2.32 -4.86 -2.63
C VAL A 193 -2.13 -5.95 -1.57
N ILE A 194 -0.99 -5.91 -0.89
CA ILE A 194 -0.56 -6.94 0.08
C ILE A 194 -1.57 -7.15 1.23
N PRO A 195 -2.14 -6.09 1.85
CA PRO A 195 -3.17 -6.29 2.87
C PRO A 195 -4.42 -7.03 2.34
N ALA A 196 -4.76 -6.87 1.05
CA ALA A 196 -5.87 -7.60 0.45
C ALA A 196 -5.54 -9.08 0.26
N ALA A 197 -4.32 -9.40 -0.17
CA ALA A 197 -3.84 -10.78 -0.25
C ALA A 197 -3.85 -11.47 1.12
N GLN A 198 -3.42 -10.77 2.18
CA GLN A 198 -3.55 -11.28 3.55
C GLN A 198 -5.02 -11.58 3.91
N CYS A 199 -5.94 -10.66 3.64
CA CYS A 199 -7.36 -10.87 3.94
C CYS A 199 -7.93 -12.10 3.21
N LEU A 200 -7.54 -12.32 1.95
CA LEU A 200 -7.95 -13.51 1.20
C LEU A 200 -7.37 -14.79 1.81
N GLY A 201 -6.08 -14.79 2.18
CA GLY A 201 -5.46 -15.91 2.88
C GLY A 201 -6.23 -16.27 4.16
N MET A 202 -6.56 -15.27 4.97
CA MET A 202 -7.35 -15.45 6.19
C MET A 202 -8.76 -15.97 5.90
N TYR A 203 -9.43 -15.46 4.86
CA TYR A 203 -10.76 -15.91 4.47
C TYR A 203 -10.75 -17.41 4.12
N TYR A 204 -9.85 -17.84 3.23
CA TYR A 204 -9.80 -19.24 2.79
C TYR A 204 -9.32 -20.19 3.90
N ASP A 205 -8.38 -19.76 4.75
CA ASP A 205 -7.96 -20.51 5.94
C ASP A 205 -9.14 -20.74 6.91
N MET A 206 -9.97 -19.73 7.14
CA MET A 206 -11.18 -19.88 7.96
C MET A 206 -12.19 -20.85 7.35
N GLN A 207 -12.41 -20.81 6.04
CA GLN A 207 -13.30 -21.77 5.36
C GLN A 207 -12.78 -23.20 5.51
N TRP A 208 -11.48 -23.41 5.27
CA TRP A 208 -10.85 -24.71 5.41
C TRP A 208 -10.95 -25.26 6.84
N LYS A 209 -10.58 -24.45 7.86
CA LYS A 209 -10.64 -24.82 9.28
C LYS A 209 -12.05 -25.20 9.74
N GLN A 210 -13.07 -24.46 9.31
CA GLN A 210 -14.46 -24.79 9.64
C GLN A 210 -14.86 -26.17 9.12
N ASN A 211 -14.42 -26.54 7.92
CA ASN A 211 -14.75 -27.84 7.33
C ASN A 211 -14.08 -29.02 8.06
N VAL A 212 -12.83 -28.87 8.47
CA VAL A 212 -12.11 -29.90 9.23
C VAL A 212 -12.48 -29.93 10.72
N GLY A 213 -13.49 -29.16 11.15
CA GLY A 213 -13.97 -29.13 12.53
C GLY A 213 -13.08 -28.35 13.51
N ILE A 214 -12.15 -27.53 13.00
CA ILE A 214 -11.32 -26.62 13.79
C ILE A 214 -12.12 -25.34 14.05
N SER A 215 -12.62 -25.16 15.27
CA SER A 215 -13.44 -23.99 15.64
C SER A 215 -12.59 -22.73 15.88
N PRO A 216 -12.99 -21.54 15.36
CA PRO A 216 -12.33 -20.28 15.65
C PRO A 216 -12.62 -19.81 17.10
N GLY A 217 -11.84 -20.26 18.07
CA GLY A 217 -11.69 -19.67 19.40
C GLY A 217 -10.85 -18.38 19.44
N GLY A 218 -11.18 -17.35 18.66
CA GLY A 218 -10.46 -16.08 18.74
C GLY A 218 -10.90 -15.06 17.69
N LYS A 219 -11.09 -13.82 18.13
CA LYS A 219 -11.43 -12.69 17.26
C LYS A 219 -10.17 -12.23 16.55
N ALA A 220 -9.94 -12.66 15.30
CA ALA A 220 -8.89 -12.08 14.48
C ALA A 220 -9.20 -10.58 14.27
N SER A 221 -8.44 -9.71 14.95
CA SER A 221 -8.54 -8.26 14.77
C SER A 221 -7.50 -7.86 13.74
N ILE A 222 -7.96 -7.48 12.55
CA ILE A 222 -7.12 -6.79 11.58
C ILE A 222 -6.97 -5.36 12.11
N GLU A 223 -5.74 -4.85 12.20
CA GLU A 223 -5.49 -3.44 12.56
C GLU A 223 -6.36 -2.52 11.68
N GLY A 224 -7.42 -1.99 12.28
CA GLY A 224 -8.49 -1.31 11.57
C GLY A 224 -9.82 -2.08 11.54
N LYS A 225 -10.42 -2.34 12.71
CA LYS A 225 -11.87 -2.54 12.96
C LYS A 225 -12.67 -3.54 12.11
N VAL A 226 -12.12 -4.29 11.17
CA VAL A 226 -12.89 -5.33 10.48
C VAL A 226 -12.74 -6.63 11.26
N GLU A 227 -13.76 -6.95 12.07
CA GLU A 227 -13.95 -8.34 12.48
C GLU A 227 -14.20 -9.13 11.19
N VAL A 228 -13.23 -9.94 10.75
CA VAL A 228 -13.48 -10.98 9.72
C VAL A 228 -14.66 -11.88 10.15
N GLY A 229 -15.02 -11.85 11.45
CA GLY A 229 -16.19 -12.49 12.04
C GLY A 229 -17.57 -11.92 11.69
N SER A 230 -17.70 -10.68 11.16
CA SER A 230 -19.03 -10.18 10.73
C SER A 230 -19.51 -10.79 9.41
N LEU A 231 -18.61 -11.43 8.66
CA LEU A 231 -18.93 -12.35 7.58
C LEU A 231 -18.85 -13.79 8.10
N SER A 232 -19.53 -14.07 9.22
CA SER A 232 -19.84 -15.45 9.59
C SER A 232 -20.54 -16.10 8.40
N PRO A 233 -19.92 -17.07 7.72
CA PRO A 233 -20.60 -17.77 6.64
C PRO A 233 -21.83 -18.40 7.26
N LYS A 234 -23.01 -18.13 6.70
CA LYS A 234 -24.24 -18.84 7.06
C LYS A 234 -23.89 -20.33 7.09
N LYS A 235 -24.30 -21.04 8.16
CA LYS A 235 -24.25 -22.52 8.24
C LYS A 235 -24.81 -23.09 6.94
N HIS A 236 -23.96 -23.36 5.97
CA HIS A 236 -24.32 -24.03 4.74
C HIS A 236 -23.59 -25.36 4.74
N SER A 237 -24.36 -26.38 4.33
CA SER A 237 -24.01 -27.74 3.89
C SER A 237 -22.57 -28.19 4.08
N SER A 238 -22.40 -29.42 4.57
CA SER A 238 -21.14 -30.18 4.52
C SER A 238 -20.38 -29.90 3.23
N MET A 239 -19.31 -29.10 3.34
CA MET A 239 -18.44 -28.72 2.22
C MET A 239 -17.73 -29.97 1.71
N SER A 240 -17.56 -30.09 0.39
CA SER A 240 -16.92 -31.28 -0.19
C SER A 240 -15.44 -31.35 0.20
N LYS A 241 -14.85 -32.55 0.09
CA LYS A 241 -13.41 -32.71 0.33
C LYS A 241 -12.59 -31.88 -0.67
N GLU A 242 -13.02 -31.86 -1.93
CA GLU A 242 -12.39 -31.09 -3.01
C GLU A 242 -12.48 -29.57 -2.76
N GLU A 243 -13.63 -29.08 -2.28
CA GLU A 243 -13.80 -27.66 -1.91
C GLU A 243 -12.89 -27.28 -0.72
N SER A 244 -12.74 -28.18 0.24
CA SER A 244 -11.83 -28.01 1.37
C SER A 244 -10.36 -27.94 0.95
N GLU A 245 -9.92 -28.86 0.09
CA GLU A 245 -8.56 -28.88 -0.47
C GLU A 245 -8.29 -27.60 -1.28
N MET A 246 -9.26 -27.13 -2.05
CA MET A 246 -9.18 -25.88 -2.78
C MET A 246 -9.00 -24.67 -1.85
N ASN A 247 -9.76 -24.60 -0.75
CA ASN A 247 -9.61 -23.53 0.24
C ASN A 247 -8.22 -23.54 0.90
N TRP A 248 -7.68 -24.72 1.22
CA TRP A 248 -6.31 -24.83 1.76
C TRP A 248 -5.26 -24.33 0.75
N LEU A 249 -5.40 -24.72 -0.53
CA LEU A 249 -4.50 -24.27 -1.58
C LEU A 249 -4.56 -22.75 -1.76
N LEU A 250 -5.76 -22.19 -1.86
CA LEU A 250 -5.96 -20.75 -2.01
C LEU A 250 -5.42 -19.96 -0.81
N ALA A 251 -5.59 -20.47 0.41
CA ALA A 251 -5.01 -19.84 1.60
C ALA A 251 -3.48 -19.80 1.50
N THR A 252 -2.87 -20.93 1.12
CA THR A 252 -1.41 -21.07 0.96
C THR A 252 -0.87 -20.11 -0.09
N GLU A 253 -1.51 -20.03 -1.26
CA GLU A 253 -1.13 -19.11 -2.35
C GLU A 253 -1.19 -17.65 -1.92
N TRP A 254 -2.32 -17.21 -1.35
CA TRP A 254 -2.48 -15.81 -0.95
C TRP A 254 -1.58 -15.40 0.22
N PHE A 255 -1.34 -16.31 1.17
CA PHE A 255 -0.35 -16.05 2.20
C PHE A 255 1.08 -16.03 1.66
N THR A 256 1.40 -16.86 0.66
CA THR A 256 2.70 -16.83 -0.03
C THR A 256 2.93 -15.47 -0.68
N VAL A 257 1.98 -14.97 -1.47
CA VAL A 257 2.05 -13.63 -2.09
C VAL A 257 2.35 -12.55 -1.04
N ALA A 258 1.63 -12.57 0.09
CA ALA A 258 1.84 -11.59 1.14
C ALA A 258 3.17 -11.79 1.89
N ALA A 259 3.56 -13.02 2.17
CA ALA A 259 4.81 -13.36 2.87
C ALA A 259 6.05 -12.99 2.05
N GLU A 260 6.03 -13.22 0.74
CA GLU A 260 7.11 -12.83 -0.18
C GLU A 260 7.26 -11.30 -0.29
N ALA A 261 6.16 -10.56 -0.12
CA ALA A 261 6.19 -9.11 -0.01
C ALA A 261 6.66 -8.60 1.38
N GLY A 262 7.11 -9.49 2.27
CA GLY A 262 7.63 -9.14 3.59
C GLY A 262 6.56 -9.05 4.69
N HIS A 263 5.32 -9.49 4.44
CA HIS A 263 4.26 -9.42 5.45
C HIS A 263 4.43 -10.52 6.52
N HIS A 264 5.02 -10.16 7.67
CA HIS A 264 5.40 -11.11 8.72
C HIS A 264 4.26 -11.96 9.27
N ARG A 265 3.06 -11.37 9.47
CA ARG A 265 1.88 -12.10 9.95
C ARG A 265 1.45 -13.18 8.95
N SER A 266 1.47 -12.86 7.65
CA SER A 266 1.16 -13.83 6.59
C SER A 266 2.21 -14.95 6.52
N ARG A 267 3.49 -14.63 6.73
CA ARG A 267 4.56 -15.63 6.78
C ARG A 267 4.37 -16.64 7.91
N ILE A 268 3.95 -16.18 9.09
CA ILE A 268 3.64 -17.06 10.23
C ILE A 268 2.39 -17.90 9.91
N SER A 269 1.32 -17.28 9.39
CA SER A 269 0.11 -18.01 8.98
C SER A 269 0.38 -19.08 7.92
N LEU A 270 1.22 -18.78 6.92
CA LEU A 270 1.65 -19.73 5.90
C LEU A 270 2.37 -20.92 6.52
N ALA A 271 3.33 -20.66 7.42
CA ALA A 271 4.07 -21.71 8.10
C ALA A 271 3.14 -22.65 8.89
N ILE A 272 2.15 -22.07 9.59
CA ILE A 272 1.16 -22.83 10.36
C ILE A 272 0.31 -23.71 9.41
N ILE A 273 -0.19 -23.15 8.31
CA ILE A 273 -1.01 -23.88 7.33
C ILE A 273 -0.23 -25.03 6.66
N LEU A 274 1.05 -24.80 6.33
CA LEU A 274 1.92 -25.83 5.77
C LEU A 274 2.20 -26.96 6.76
N ARG A 275 2.41 -26.63 8.04
CA ARG A 275 2.54 -27.65 9.10
C ARG A 275 1.27 -28.49 9.21
N SER A 276 0.09 -27.87 9.10
CA SER A 276 -1.19 -28.58 9.14
C SER A 276 -1.45 -29.43 7.89
N GLY A 277 -0.90 -29.04 6.74
CA GLY A 277 -0.98 -29.77 5.46
C GLY A 277 0.11 -30.82 5.26
N GLU A 278 0.74 -31.29 6.34
CA GLU A 278 1.84 -32.29 6.34
C GLU A 278 3.19 -31.80 5.75
N SER A 279 3.28 -30.55 5.29
CA SER A 279 4.53 -29.88 4.85
C SER A 279 5.28 -29.21 6.02
N VAL A 280 5.55 -29.98 7.08
CA VAL A 280 6.11 -29.46 8.35
C VAL A 280 7.47 -28.79 8.19
N GLN A 281 8.35 -29.37 7.37
CA GLN A 281 9.68 -28.81 7.12
C GLN A 281 9.59 -27.49 6.34
N GLU A 282 8.72 -27.42 5.34
CA GLU A 282 8.52 -26.22 4.53
C GLU A 282 8.02 -25.05 5.39
N GLY A 283 7.08 -25.31 6.30
CA GLY A 283 6.65 -24.30 7.27
C GLY A 283 7.79 -23.79 8.17
N MET A 284 8.69 -24.68 8.61
CA MET A 284 9.89 -24.28 9.37
C MET A 284 10.84 -23.42 8.53
N ASP A 285 11.01 -23.75 7.25
CA ASP A 285 11.85 -22.99 6.33
C ASP A 285 11.31 -21.56 6.14
N TRP A 286 9.99 -21.40 6.02
CA TRP A 286 9.34 -20.08 6.00
C TRP A 286 9.59 -19.26 7.28
N LEU A 287 9.58 -19.89 8.45
CA LEU A 287 9.91 -19.20 9.71
C LEU A 287 11.40 -18.83 9.82
N ASN A 288 12.29 -19.51 9.09
CA ASN A 288 13.74 -19.28 9.12
C ASN A 288 14.25 -18.37 8.00
N ARG A 289 13.42 -18.07 6.99
CA ARG A 289 13.83 -17.37 5.77
C ARG A 289 14.45 -15.99 6.01
N GLU A 290 13.82 -15.17 6.85
CA GLU A 290 14.36 -13.86 7.24
C GLU A 290 14.08 -13.58 8.71
N ALA A 291 14.92 -12.74 9.32
CA ALA A 291 14.71 -12.30 10.69
C ALA A 291 13.36 -11.58 10.84
N PHE A 292 12.66 -11.89 11.92
CA PHE A 292 11.44 -11.17 12.30
C PHE A 292 11.80 -9.89 13.07
N PRO A 293 10.99 -8.82 12.96
CA PRO A 293 11.16 -7.64 13.80
C PRO A 293 11.02 -7.99 15.29
N ALA A 294 11.57 -7.14 16.17
CA ALA A 294 11.73 -7.41 17.59
C ALA A 294 10.44 -7.82 18.33
N ASN A 295 9.28 -7.28 17.91
CA ASN A 295 7.99 -7.60 18.50
C ASN A 295 7.56 -9.06 18.22
N TRP A 296 7.92 -9.62 17.07
CA TRP A 296 7.61 -10.99 16.69
C TRP A 296 8.64 -12.01 17.17
N THR A 297 9.86 -11.59 17.50
CA THR A 297 11.00 -12.49 17.74
C THR A 297 10.73 -13.52 18.84
N ASN A 298 10.19 -13.09 19.98
CA ASN A 298 9.94 -13.97 21.13
C ASN A 298 8.85 -15.00 20.82
N GLY A 299 7.73 -14.55 20.25
CA GLY A 299 6.62 -15.45 19.90
C GLY A 299 7.03 -16.45 18.82
N VAL A 300 7.75 -16.01 17.80
CA VAL A 300 8.25 -16.91 16.76
C VAL A 300 9.29 -17.89 17.31
N ALA A 301 10.14 -17.49 18.26
CA ALA A 301 11.06 -18.41 18.92
C ALA A 301 10.30 -19.49 19.70
N ALA A 302 9.30 -19.10 20.51
CA ALA A 302 8.44 -20.04 21.23
C ALA A 302 7.69 -20.99 20.28
N LEU A 303 7.24 -20.49 19.12
CA LEU A 303 6.62 -21.32 18.07
C LEU A 303 7.60 -22.35 17.48
N LYS A 304 8.85 -21.95 17.24
CA LYS A 304 9.91 -22.82 16.70
C LYS A 304 10.34 -23.89 17.69
N ASP A 305 10.46 -23.54 18.97
CA ASP A 305 10.83 -24.49 20.03
C ASP A 305 9.82 -25.64 20.15
N ASN A 306 8.56 -25.31 19.88
CA ASN A 306 7.42 -26.22 19.94
C ASN A 306 6.99 -26.75 18.55
N TRP A 307 7.83 -26.58 17.53
CA TRP A 307 7.43 -26.85 16.13
C TRP A 307 7.17 -28.34 15.84
N TRP A 308 7.88 -29.22 16.53
CA TRP A 308 7.87 -30.66 16.31
C TRP A 308 6.94 -31.41 17.25
N ASP A 309 6.30 -30.70 18.19
CA ASP A 309 5.38 -31.32 19.13
C ASP A 309 4.06 -31.65 18.43
N HIS A 310 3.75 -32.95 18.32
CA HIS A 310 2.50 -33.44 17.71
C HIS A 310 1.29 -33.29 18.65
N GLU A 311 1.48 -33.06 19.95
CA GLU A 311 0.42 -32.85 20.95
C GLU A 311 -0.04 -31.40 21.06
N ILE A 312 0.66 -30.45 20.42
CA ILE A 312 0.11 -29.12 20.18
C ILE A 312 -0.92 -29.25 19.06
N ASP A 313 -2.05 -29.82 19.47
CA ASP A 313 -3.31 -29.79 18.78
C ASP A 313 -3.52 -28.33 18.36
N MET A 314 -3.83 -28.10 17.08
CA MET A 314 -3.88 -26.79 16.40
C MET A 314 -4.92 -25.80 16.98
N LYS A 315 -5.41 -26.08 18.19
CA LYS A 315 -5.98 -25.13 19.13
C LYS A 315 -4.90 -24.14 19.55
N TRP A 316 -4.75 -23.11 18.72
CA TRP A 316 -4.35 -21.77 19.12
C TRP A 316 -2.85 -21.51 19.23
N VAL A 317 -2.30 -21.08 18.09
CA VAL A 317 -1.34 -19.98 18.09
C VAL A 317 -2.11 -18.78 17.57
N ASP A 318 -2.63 -17.96 18.48
CA ASP A 318 -3.13 -16.66 18.07
C ASP A 318 -1.93 -15.84 17.58
N VAL A 319 -1.91 -15.58 16.28
CA VAL A 319 -0.82 -14.83 15.66
C VAL A 319 -0.75 -13.42 16.28
N ASP A 320 -1.86 -12.88 16.80
CA ASP A 320 -1.87 -11.61 17.52
C ASP A 320 -1.21 -11.71 18.91
N GLU A 321 -1.29 -12.87 19.57
CA GLU A 321 -0.56 -13.14 20.82
C GLU A 321 0.94 -13.28 20.58
N LEU A 322 1.35 -13.88 19.46
CA LEU A 322 2.77 -14.00 19.09
C LEU A 322 3.45 -12.65 18.87
N GLN A 323 2.74 -11.67 18.33
CA GLN A 323 3.28 -10.32 18.07
C GLN A 323 3.67 -9.58 19.35
N ASN A 324 3.07 -9.94 20.49
CA ASN A 324 3.30 -9.28 21.77
C ASN A 324 3.77 -10.26 22.85
N TRP A 325 4.23 -11.44 22.44
CA TRP A 325 4.61 -12.50 23.36
C TRP A 325 5.75 -12.06 24.27
N LYS A 326 5.54 -12.23 25.58
CA LYS A 326 6.56 -12.06 26.61
C LYS A 326 6.88 -13.45 27.19
N PRO A 327 8.17 -13.79 27.37
CA PRO A 327 8.60 -15.10 27.85
C PRO A 327 8.10 -15.42 29.25
#